data_AF-A0A8C0EDJ9-F1
#
_entry.id   AF-A0A8C0EDJ9-F1
#
_cell.length_a   1.000
_cell.length_b   1.000
_cell.length_c   1.000
_cell.angle_alpha   90.00
_cell.angle_beta   90.00
_cell.angle_gamma   90.00
#
_symmetry.space_group_name_H-M   'P 1'
#
loop_
_entity.id
_entity.type
_entity.pdbx_description
1 polymer ?
#
loop_
_entity_poly.entity_id
_entity_poly.type
_entity_poly.pdbx_seq_one_letter_code
_entity_poly.pdbx_strand_id
1 'polypeptide(L)' 'CHMKGDPRGFICPLCMKVYVTPTDLSEHYQNEHTGTEGRQENIKNIEASLLEHV' A
#
# COMPACT_ATOMS: atom_id res chain seq x y z
N CYS A 1 12.96 25.92 -3.64
CA CYS A 1 12.51 24.73 -4.39
C CYS A 1 11.01 24.58 -4.19
N HIS A 2 10.20 24.90 -5.20
CA HIS A 2 8.73 24.89 -5.09
C HIS A 2 8.23 23.44 -5.12
N MET A 3 7.77 22.93 -3.97
CA MET A 3 7.00 21.70 -3.88
C MET A 3 5.56 22.00 -4.36
N LYS A 4 5.33 21.96 -5.68
CA LYS A 4 4.00 22.16 -6.27
C LYS A 4 3.31 20.81 -6.46
N GLY A 5 2.32 20.57 -5.61
CA GLY A 5 1.38 19.45 -5.72
C GLY A 5 1.97 18.18 -5.13
N ASP A 6 1.36 17.66 -4.08
CA ASP A 6 1.52 16.26 -3.71
C ASP A 6 0.32 15.51 -4.32
N PRO A 7 0.41 15.05 -5.59
CA PRO A 7 -0.39 13.92 -6.01
C PRO A 7 0.23 12.74 -5.30
N ARG A 8 -0.29 12.35 -4.12
CA ARG A 8 0.19 11.19 -3.35
C ARG A 8 0.21 9.98 -4.26
N GLY A 9 1.32 9.80 -4.98
CA GLY A 9 1.50 8.72 -5.91
C GLY A 9 1.48 7.43 -5.11
N PHE A 10 1.20 6.35 -5.80
CA PHE A 10 1.19 5.04 -5.18
C PHE A 10 2.64 4.58 -5.09
N ILE A 11 3.19 4.59 -3.88
CA ILE A 11 4.59 4.25 -3.63
C ILE A 11 4.71 2.76 -3.34
N CYS A 12 5.60 2.07 -4.05
CA CYS A 12 5.95 0.70 -3.71
C CYS A 12 6.82 0.68 -2.44
N PRO A 13 6.42 -0.01 -1.36
CA PRO A 13 7.20 -0.03 -0.12
C PRO A 13 8.49 -0.87 -0.21
N LEU A 14 8.65 -1.69 -1.25
CA LEU A 14 9.81 -2.57 -1.40
C LEU A 14 10.97 -1.88 -2.15
N CYS A 15 10.65 -1.09 -3.17
CA CYS A 15 11.64 -0.41 -4.01
C CYS A 15 11.48 1.11 -4.06
N MET A 16 10.50 1.67 -3.34
CA MET A 16 10.21 3.10 -3.23
C MET A 16 9.91 3.81 -4.55
N LYS A 17 9.55 3.06 -5.60
CA LYS A 17 9.09 3.64 -6.87
C LYS A 17 7.71 4.26 -6.72
N VAL A 18 7.52 5.42 -7.37
CA VAL A 18 6.28 6.18 -7.34
C VAL A 18 5.50 5.94 -8.63
N TYR A 19 4.23 5.61 -8.50
CA TYR A 19 3.30 5.37 -9.61
C TYR A 19 2.15 6.37 -9.60
N VAL A 20 1.62 6.66 -10.78
CA VAL A 20 0.53 7.65 -10.96
C VAL A 20 -0.82 7.05 -10.58
N THR A 21 -1.01 5.74 -10.79
CA THR A 21 -2.27 5.03 -10.50
C THR A 21 -2.03 3.80 -9.61
N PRO A 22 -3.05 3.34 -8.86
CA PRO A 22 -2.92 2.13 -8.05
C PRO A 22 -2.79 0.87 -8.91
N THR A 23 -3.35 0.89 -10.13
CA THR A 23 -3.22 -0.22 -11.09
C THR A 23 -1.76 -0.41 -11.51
N ASP A 24 -1.06 0.68 -11.83
CA ASP A 24 0.35 0.62 -12.20
C ASP A 24 1.21 0.14 -11.03
N LEU A 25 0.92 0.58 -9.79
CA LEU A 25 1.60 0.07 -8.60
C LEU A 25 1.34 -1.43 -8.41
N SER A 26 0.08 -1.85 -8.57
CA SER A 26 -0.31 -3.25 -8.42
C SER A 26 0.39 -4.11 -9.46
N GLU A 27 0.35 -3.73 -10.74
CA GLU A 27 1.05 -4.46 -11.80
C GLU A 27 2.55 -4.53 -11.53
N HIS A 28 3.18 -3.42 -11.13
CA HIS A 28 4.58 -3.41 -10.74
C HIS A 28 4.88 -4.39 -9.60
N TYR A 29 4.08 -4.34 -8.53
CA TYR A 29 4.25 -5.24 -7.40
C TYR A 29 4.09 -6.71 -7.83
N GLN A 30 3.13 -6.99 -8.72
CA GLN A 30 2.84 -8.33 -9.25
C GLN A 30 3.79 -8.82 -10.36
N ASN A 31 4.69 -8.00 -10.88
CA ASN A 31 5.69 -8.46 -11.85
C ASN A 31 7.09 -8.49 -11.24
N GLU A 32 7.41 -7.49 -10.42
CA GLU A 32 8.75 -7.27 -9.90
C GLU A 32 8.93 -7.84 -8.48
N HIS A 33 7.83 -8.03 -7.73
CA HIS A 33 7.87 -8.36 -6.30
C HIS A 33 7.04 -9.57 -5.89
N THR A 34 6.15 -10.08 -6.74
CA THR A 34 5.52 -11.40 -6.53
C THR A 34 6.43 -12.51 -7.00
N GLY A 35 7.49 -12.72 -6.24
CA GLY A 35 8.27 -13.94 -6.30
C GLY A 35 7.54 -15.13 -5.68
N THR A 36 6.70 -14.95 -4.65
CA THR A 36 6.17 -16.12 -3.91
C THR A 36 4.87 -15.96 -3.10
N GLU A 37 4.22 -14.80 -2.91
CA GLU A 37 3.06 -14.76 -1.98
C GLU A 37 1.95 -13.81 -2.44
N GLY A 38 1.06 -14.35 -3.28
CA GLY A 38 -0.27 -13.77 -3.48
C GLY A 38 -1.15 -14.06 -2.28
N ARG A 39 -1.21 -13.13 -1.30
CA ARG A 39 -2.33 -13.04 -0.35
C ARG A 39 -2.33 -11.70 0.40
N GLN A 40 -2.71 -10.62 -0.26
CA GLN A 40 -3.07 -9.39 0.45
C GLN A 40 -4.45 -9.57 1.09
N GLU A 41 -4.49 -10.21 2.26
CA GLU A 41 -5.67 -10.16 3.14
C GLU A 41 -5.68 -8.80 3.83
N ASN A 42 -6.48 -7.93 3.22
CA ASN A 42 -6.94 -6.66 3.74
C ASN A 42 -7.40 -6.81 5.22
N ILE A 43 -6.52 -6.43 6.14
CA ILE A 43 -6.76 -5.79 7.45
C ILE A 43 -8.20 -5.96 7.98
N LYS A 44 -8.50 -7.12 8.60
CA LYS A 44 -9.69 -7.31 9.45
C LYS A 44 -9.30 -7.17 10.92
N ASN A 45 -8.88 -6.00 11.37
CA ASN A 45 -8.55 -5.79 12.79
C ASN A 45 -8.57 -4.32 13.22
N ILE A 46 -9.69 -3.64 12.95
CA ILE A 46 -10.13 -2.49 13.74
C ILE A 46 -11.61 -2.78 13.96
N GLU A 47 -12.01 -3.43 15.06
CA GLU A 47 -12.84 -2.83 16.11
C GLU A 47 -13.25 -3.98 17.08
N ALA A 48 -12.35 -4.47 17.95
CA ALA A 48 -12.73 -5.43 19.00
C ALA A 48 -11.85 -5.35 20.27
N SER A 49 -11.24 -4.20 20.56
CA SER A 49 -10.38 -4.03 21.75
C SER A 49 -10.77 -2.85 22.65
N LEU A 50 -12.01 -2.34 22.57
CA LEU A 50 -12.49 -1.27 23.47
C LEU A 50 -13.70 -1.68 24.34
N LEU A 51 -13.89 -2.97 24.64
CA LEU A 51 -14.90 -3.38 25.63
C LEU A 51 -14.34 -3.96 26.94
N GLU A 52 -13.02 -4.09 27.09
CA GLU A 52 -12.45 -4.36 28.41
C GLU A 52 -11.93 -3.05 28.96
N HIS A 53 -12.79 -2.32 29.67
CA HIS A 53 -12.57 -1.68 30.96
C HIS A 53 -13.88 -0.95 31.32
N VAL A 54 -14.73 -1.70 32.03
CA VAL A 54 -15.75 -1.20 32.95
C VAL A 54 -15.12 -0.27 33.98
#